data_AF-A0A181Z7K1-F1
#
_entry.id   AF-A0A181Z7K1-F1
#
_cell.length_a   1.000
_cell.length_b   1.000
_cell.length_c   1.000
_cell.angle_alpha   90.00
_cell.angle_beta   90.00
_cell.angle_gamma   90.00
#
_symmetry.space_group_name_H-M   'P 1'
#
loop_
_entity.id
_entity.type
_entity.pdbx_description
1 polymer ?
#
loop_
_entity_poly.entity_id
_entity_poly.type
_entity_poly.pdbx_seq_one_letter_code
_entity_poly.pdbx_strand_id
1 'polypeptide(L)'
;MHYRLMNEYGVLWPFWADVGKCGPGQPDLPPRVEAAVRAWAANFNDRYSWESGWPTEGEAREHASQAQRLVEILAGLLPEGDSIELDLWETDRRKGL
;
A
#
# COMPACT_ATOMS: atom_id res chain seq x y z
N MET A 1 -15.61 4.27 7.85
CA MET A 1 -14.51 3.30 8.04
C MET A 1 -13.21 4.01 7.76
N HIS A 2 -12.20 3.80 8.58
CA HIS A 2 -10.87 4.30 8.30
C HIS A 2 -10.02 3.16 7.74
N TYR A 3 -9.52 3.35 6.53
CA TYR A 3 -8.64 2.41 5.87
C TYR A 3 -7.22 2.94 5.89
N ARG A 4 -6.26 2.03 6.02
CA ARG A 4 -4.84 2.30 5.79
C ARG A 4 -4.35 1.41 4.66
N LEU A 5 -3.71 2.02 3.68
CA LEU A 5 -2.95 1.34 2.64
C LEU A 5 -1.51 1.19 3.13
N MET A 6 -1.10 -0.04 3.43
CA MET A 6 0.21 -0.34 4.01
C MET A 6 0.70 -1.71 3.58
N ASN A 7 1.96 -1.76 3.15
CA ASN A 7 2.62 -3.02 2.82
C ASN A 7 2.86 -3.89 4.05
N GLU A 8 2.81 -5.20 3.84
CA GLU A 8 3.23 -6.23 4.79
C GLU A 8 3.69 -7.46 3.99
N TYR A 9 4.67 -8.17 4.51
CA TYR A 9 5.25 -9.33 3.85
C TYR A 9 4.21 -10.41 3.58
N GLY A 10 4.18 -10.90 2.34
CA GLY A 10 3.23 -11.92 1.87
C GLY A 10 1.80 -11.41 1.72
N VAL A 11 1.54 -10.12 1.95
CA VAL A 11 0.20 -9.53 1.83
C VAL A 11 0.01 -8.92 0.44
N LEU A 12 -0.85 -9.54 -0.38
CA LEU A 12 -1.22 -9.03 -1.71
C LEU A 12 -2.46 -8.12 -1.69
N TRP A 13 -3.13 -8.01 -0.54
CA TRP A 13 -4.25 -7.11 -0.32
C TRP A 13 -3.93 -6.19 0.87
N PRO A 14 -3.23 -5.07 0.61
CA PRO A 14 -2.54 -4.25 1.62
C PRO A 14 -3.48 -3.25 2.32
N PHE A 15 -4.74 -3.63 2.54
CA PHE A 15 -5.71 -2.78 3.25
C PHE A 15 -5.87 -3.22 4.70
N TRP A 16 -5.92 -2.22 5.57
CA TRP A 16 -6.06 -2.38 7.00
C TRP A 16 -7.19 -1.47 7.49
N ALA A 17 -8.02 -1.99 8.39
CA ALA A 17 -8.97 -1.23 9.18
C ALA A 17 -8.45 -1.10 10.62
N ASP A 18 -9.17 -0.37 11.47
CA ASP A 18 -8.82 -0.16 12.88
C ASP A 18 -8.60 -1.47 13.65
N VAL A 19 -9.31 -2.53 13.28
CA VAL A 19 -9.26 -3.85 13.92
C VAL A 19 -8.29 -4.83 13.25
N GLY A 20 -7.52 -4.39 12.25
CA GLY A 20 -6.51 -5.19 11.55
C GLY A 20 -6.76 -5.34 10.05
N LYS A 21 -6.15 -6.37 9.46
CA LYS A 21 -6.15 -6.58 8.00
C LYS A 21 -7.57 -6.73 7.45
N CYS A 22 -7.88 -6.01 6.38
CA CYS A 22 -9.14 -6.16 5.68
C CYS A 22 -9.24 -7.52 4.98
N GLY A 23 -10.47 -8.04 4.89
CA GLY A 23 -10.74 -9.24 4.10
C GLY A 23 -10.52 -9.00 2.60
N PRO A 24 -10.38 -10.08 1.79
CA PRO A 24 -10.37 -9.96 0.34
C PRO A 24 -11.60 -9.19 -0.17
N GLY A 25 -11.37 -8.22 -1.07
CA GLY A 25 -12.46 -7.40 -1.63
C GLY A 25 -13.01 -6.34 -0.67
N GLN A 26 -12.30 -6.05 0.43
CA GLN A 26 -12.61 -4.93 1.31
C GLN A 26 -11.42 -3.95 1.36
N PRO A 27 -11.58 -2.67 0.99
CA PRO A 27 -12.78 -2.07 0.39
C PRO A 27 -13.15 -2.72 -0.96
N ASP A 28 -14.42 -2.60 -1.35
CA ASP A 28 -14.89 -3.07 -2.67
C ASP A 28 -14.41 -2.07 -3.73
N LEU A 29 -13.61 -2.55 -4.69
CA LEU A 29 -12.93 -1.71 -5.66
C LEU A 29 -13.26 -2.15 -7.09
N PRO A 30 -13.32 -1.22 -8.06
CA PRO A 30 -13.37 -1.57 -9.46
C PRO A 30 -12.21 -2.51 -9.83
N PRO A 31 -12.42 -3.55 -10.68
CA PRO A 31 -11.41 -4.58 -10.95
C PRO A 31 -10.05 -4.05 -11.41
N ARG A 32 -10.02 -2.92 -12.12
CA ARG A 32 -8.78 -2.28 -12.56
C ARG A 32 -7.97 -1.69 -11.39
N VAL A 33 -8.64 -1.11 -10.40
CA VAL A 33 -8.00 -0.53 -9.22
C VAL A 33 -7.53 -1.64 -8.29
N GLU A 34 -8.34 -2.69 -8.12
CA GLU A 34 -7.93 -3.90 -7.41
C GLU A 34 -6.65 -4.48 -8.01
N ALA A 35 -6.60 -4.66 -9.34
CA ALA A 35 -5.41 -5.19 -10.01
C ALA A 35 -4.18 -4.28 -9.80
N ALA A 36 -4.35 -2.95 -9.84
CA ALA A 36 -3.27 -2.01 -9.61
C ALA A 36 -2.72 -2.06 -8.18
N VAL A 37 -3.60 -2.13 -7.17
CA VAL A 37 -3.20 -2.27 -5.76
C VAL A 37 -2.46 -3.59 -5.52
N ARG A 38 -2.96 -4.69 -6.10
CA ARG A 38 -2.29 -6.00 -6.00
C ARG A 38 -0.92 -5.99 -6.66
N ALA A 39 -0.79 -5.35 -7.83
CA ALA A 39 0.48 -5.21 -8.51
C ALA A 39 1.48 -4.38 -7.71
N TRP A 40 1.02 -3.29 -7.07
CA TRP A 40 1.82 -2.48 -6.17
C TRP A 40 2.34 -3.29 -4.97
N ALA A 41 1.46 -4.02 -4.26
CA ALA A 41 1.87 -4.88 -3.15
C ALA A 41 2.78 -6.05 -3.59
N ALA A 42 2.56 -6.61 -4.78
CA ALA A 42 3.43 -7.64 -5.34
C ALA A 42 4.84 -7.10 -5.64
N ASN A 43 4.94 -5.86 -6.14
CA ASN A 43 6.22 -5.20 -6.36
C ASN A 43 6.99 -5.01 -5.04
N PHE A 44 6.33 -4.64 -3.95
CA PHE A 44 6.95 -4.61 -2.63
C PHE A 44 7.52 -5.99 -2.25
N ASN A 45 6.71 -7.04 -2.34
CA ASN A 45 7.14 -8.40 -1.97
C ASN A 45 8.29 -8.95 -2.83
N ASP A 46 8.39 -8.52 -4.09
CA ASP A 46 9.46 -8.95 -5.01
C ASP A 46 10.77 -8.15 -4.81
N ARG A 47 10.66 -6.86 -4.52
CA ARG A 47 11.78 -5.93 -4.60
C ARG A 47 12.34 -5.53 -3.25
N TYR A 48 11.49 -5.36 -2.24
CA TYR A 48 11.90 -4.89 -0.93
C TYR A 48 12.41 -6.04 -0.05
N SER A 49 13.51 -5.80 0.64
CA SER A 49 14.07 -6.71 1.64
C SER A 49 14.11 -6.03 3.01
N TRP A 50 13.79 -6.75 4.08
CA TRP A 50 13.91 -6.22 5.44
C TRP A 50 15.37 -5.98 5.84
N GLU A 51 16.33 -6.71 5.23
CA GLU A 51 17.75 -6.60 5.54
C GLU A 51 18.41 -5.42 4.81
N SER A 52 18.09 -5.26 3.52
CA SER A 52 18.77 -4.31 2.63
C SER A 52 17.88 -3.14 2.16
N GLY A 53 16.59 -3.18 2.45
CA GLY A 53 15.62 -2.20 1.99
C GLY A 53 15.30 -2.33 0.50
N TRP A 54 14.98 -1.20 -0.13
CA TRP A 54 14.80 -1.11 -1.58
C TRP A 54 16.13 -1.23 -2.34
N PRO A 55 16.15 -1.85 -3.54
CA PRO A 55 17.39 -2.02 -4.31
C PRO A 55 18.06 -0.69 -4.68
N THR A 56 17.25 0.36 -4.93
CA THR A 56 17.72 1.71 -5.19
C THR A 56 16.78 2.75 -4.59
N GLU A 57 17.29 3.97 -4.36
CA GLU A 57 16.43 5.09 -3.96
C GLU A 57 15.38 5.43 -5.04
N GLY A 58 15.70 5.18 -6.32
CA GLY A 58 14.76 5.39 -7.43
C GLY A 58 13.57 4.44 -7.35
N GLU A 59 13.81 3.17 -7.05
CA GLU A 59 12.74 2.17 -6.86
C GLU A 59 11.86 2.52 -5.65
N ALA A 60 12.45 2.93 -4.53
CA ALA A 60 11.68 3.37 -3.36
C ALA A 60 10.77 4.57 -3.69
N ARG A 61 11.29 5.57 -4.43
CA ARG A 61 10.51 6.76 -4.82
C ARG A 61 9.41 6.43 -5.82
N GLU A 62 9.69 5.56 -6.79
CA GLU A 62 8.69 5.13 -7.76
C GLU A 62 7.56 4.36 -7.06
N HIS A 63 7.91 3.45 -6.15
CA HIS A 63 6.94 2.71 -5.34
C HIS A 63 6.05 3.63 -4.50
N ALA A 64 6.64 4.62 -3.82
CA ALA A 64 5.92 5.63 -3.05
C ALA A 64 5.00 6.50 -3.93
N SER A 65 5.48 6.93 -5.10
CA SER A 65 4.69 7.76 -6.02
C SER A 65 3.49 6.98 -6.58
N GLN A 66 3.65 5.68 -6.85
CA GLN A 66 2.54 4.83 -7.26
C GLN A 66 1.49 4.71 -6.13
N ALA A 67 1.93 4.53 -4.88
CA ALA A 67 1.04 4.46 -3.73
C ALA A 67 0.23 5.75 -3.54
N GLN A 68 0.88 6.92 -3.69
CA GLN A 68 0.23 8.23 -3.60
C GLN A 68 -0.87 8.40 -4.65
N ARG A 69 -0.58 8.03 -5.92
CA ARG A 69 -1.59 8.05 -6.99
C ARG A 69 -2.75 7.09 -6.71
N LEU A 70 -2.46 5.91 -6.15
CA LEU A 70 -3.50 4.95 -5.76
C LEU A 70 -4.40 5.54 -4.67
N VAL A 71 -3.84 6.19 -3.65
CA VAL A 71 -4.61 6.79 -2.56
C VAL A 71 -5.53 7.89 -3.06
N GLU A 72 -5.08 8.75 -3.98
CA GLU A 72 -5.92 9.77 -4.61
C GLU A 72 -7.12 9.14 -5.35
N ILE A 73 -6.88 8.06 -6.11
CA ILE A 73 -7.94 7.33 -6.81
C ILE A 73 -8.90 6.68 -5.79
N LEU A 74 -8.37 6.03 -4.76
CA LEU A 74 -9.14 5.31 -3.75
C LEU A 74 -10.02 6.27 -2.94
N ALA A 75 -9.49 7.42 -2.55
CA ALA A 75 -10.26 8.45 -1.83
C ALA A 75 -11.51 8.91 -2.60
N GLY A 76 -11.45 8.92 -3.94
CA GLY A 76 -12.60 9.23 -4.79
C GLY A 76 -13.59 8.07 -5.02
N LEU A 77 -13.21 6.84 -4.65
CA LEU A 77 -14.02 5.63 -4.84
C LEU A 77 -14.70 5.15 -3.55
N LEU A 78 -14.16 5.54 -2.40
CA LEU A 78 -14.70 5.13 -1.11
C LEU A 78 -16.07 5.80 -0.84
N PRO A 79 -16.97 5.11 -0.11
CA PRO A 79 -18.23 5.69 0.34
C PRO A 79 -18.03 6.98 1.14
N GLU A 80 -19.05 7.84 1.15
CA GLU A 80 -19.05 9.04 1.98
C GLU A 80 -18.90 8.67 3.48
N GLY A 81 -17.96 9.33 4.17
CA GLY A 81 -17.62 9.05 5.57
C GLY A 81 -16.55 7.97 5.75
N ASP A 82 -16.15 7.28 4.68
CA ASP A 82 -14.94 6.46 4.68
C ASP A 82 -13.71 7.31 4.33
N SER A 83 -12.54 6.89 4.83
CA SER A 83 -11.28 7.58 4.58
C SER A 83 -10.17 6.58 4.34
N ILE A 84 -9.11 7.04 3.68
CA ILE A 84 -7.92 6.25 3.43
C ILE A 84 -6.66 7.06 3.76
N GLU A 85 -5.76 6.45 4.51
CA GLU A 85 -4.41 6.95 4.72
C GLU A 85 -3.36 6.03 4.08
N LEU A 86 -2.19 6.61 3.83
CA LEU A 86 -1.05 5.91 3.26
C LEU A 86 0.04 5.77 4.32
N ASP A 87 0.51 4.56 4.54
CA ASP A 87 1.63 4.25 5.43
C ASP A 87 2.72 3.53 4.62
N LEU A 88 3.83 4.24 4.40
CA LEU A 88 5.00 3.81 3.63
C LEU A 88 6.21 3.56 4.53
N TRP A 89 6.01 2.82 5.62
CA TRP A 89 7.08 2.47 6.56
C TRP A 89 8.33 1.88 5.89
N GLU A 90 8.19 1.22 4.73
CA GLU A 90 9.28 0.65 3.95
C GLU A 90 10.16 1.70 3.25
N THR A 91 9.71 2.95 3.21
CA THR A 91 10.48 4.09 2.68
C THR A 91 11.03 4.99 3.77
N ASP A 92 10.52 4.84 5.00
CA ASP A 92 11.09 5.45 6.19
C ASP A 92 12.44 4.77 6.48
N ARG A 93 13.52 5.39 6.00
CA ARG A 93 14.88 4.99 6.36
C ARG A 93 14.97 4.90 7.89
N ARG A 94 15.02 3.68 8.44
CA ARG A 94 15.70 3.48 9.73
C ARG A 94 17.15 3.89 9.53
N LYS A 95 17.47 5.15 9.86
CA LYS A 95 18.85 5.56 10.08
C LYS A 95 19.35 4.82 11.32
N GLY A 96 20.30 3.93 11.12
CA GLY A 96 21.25 3.51 12.15
C GLY A 96 20.92 2.19 12.86
N LEU A 97 21.63 1.14 12.45
CA LEU A 97 22.46 0.40 13.39
C LEU A 97 23.81 1.13 13.53
#